data_AF-A0A9P5EKB6-F1
#
_entry.id   AF-A0A9P5EKB6-F1
#
_cell.length_a   1.000
_cell.length_b   1.000
_cell.length_c   1.000
_cell.angle_alpha   90.00
_cell.angle_beta   90.00
_cell.angle_gamma   90.00
#
_symmetry.space_group_name_H-M   'P 1'
#
loop_
_entity.id
_entity.type
_entity.pdbx_description
1 polymer ?
#
loop_
_entity_poly.entity_id
_entity_poly.type
_entity_poly.pdbx_seq_one_letter_code
_entity_poly.pdbx_strand_id
1 'polypeptide(L)'
;MAGVTSDNMNKIQREDTSSTLQAAWPPVVSANQLPFAISKPNSPRSLIDPLAQDLDYRSRRYLNYFASDVCRNFVLYDTPNDNPFRDLIAMAYQQPILLQAIIASAALHMSNAYQQSSSSLSILTTRASTQGSTSLASSLSIGPYTTSHPETFHDALRAKQRALCLLKSALENTASVDVDVTLAVVLLLIGFELIDSGRSPWVFHINGARTIIEKLIAFGPEKATALSPLRSCF
;
A
#
# COMPACT_ATOMS: atom_id res chain seq x y z
N MET A 1 -72.84 4.89 56.45
CA MET A 1 -71.71 5.81 56.70
C MET A 1 -71.15 6.15 55.32
N ALA A 2 -71.63 7.22 54.69
CA ALA A 2 -71.02 8.57 54.67
C ALA A 2 -69.64 8.54 53.98
N GLY A 3 -69.28 9.30 52.93
CA GLY A 3 -69.84 10.40 52.12
C GLY A 3 -69.10 10.43 50.74
N VAL A 4 -69.59 11.06 49.67
CA VAL A 4 -69.40 12.49 49.29
C VAL A 4 -67.89 12.83 49.19
N THR A 5 -67.24 13.22 48.08
CA THR A 5 -67.49 14.24 47.03
C THR A 5 -66.44 14.02 45.89
N SER A 6 -66.81 14.17 44.62
CA SER A 6 -66.42 15.27 43.70
C SER A 6 -64.93 15.66 43.69
N ASP A 7 -64.21 15.57 42.57
CA ASP A 7 -64.18 16.64 41.56
C ASP A 7 -63.19 16.37 40.41
N ASN A 8 -63.43 17.15 39.36
CA ASN A 8 -62.98 17.08 37.99
C ASN A 8 -61.66 17.85 37.75
N MET A 9 -60.80 17.38 36.82
CA MET A 9 -60.22 18.16 35.70
C MET A 9 -58.84 17.69 35.21
N ASN A 10 -58.83 17.33 33.93
CA ASN A 10 -57.96 17.80 32.85
C ASN A 10 -56.46 17.47 32.79
N LYS A 11 -56.17 16.78 31.66
CA LYS A 11 -55.09 17.03 30.69
C LYS A 11 -53.71 16.46 31.06
N ILE A 12 -53.25 15.53 30.22
CA ILE A 12 -52.05 15.65 29.37
C ILE A 12 -51.85 14.31 28.63
N GLN A 13 -52.32 14.29 27.38
CA GLN A 13 -51.56 13.95 26.16
C GLN A 13 -50.56 12.80 26.23
N ARG A 14 -50.89 11.70 25.52
CA ARG A 14 -49.98 10.93 24.64
C ARG A 14 -50.84 10.01 23.76
N GLU A 15 -51.11 10.47 22.54
CA GLU A 15 -51.72 9.66 21.49
C GLU A 15 -50.63 8.81 20.82
N ASP A 16 -50.76 7.49 20.96
CA ASP A 16 -50.24 6.52 20.00
C ASP A 16 -51.20 6.49 18.81
N THR A 17 -50.72 6.82 17.61
CA THR A 17 -51.43 6.55 16.37
C THR A 17 -50.52 5.84 15.39
N SER A 18 -50.84 4.55 15.19
CA SER A 18 -50.48 3.78 14.00
C SER A 18 -51.19 4.40 12.79
N SER A 19 -50.46 4.78 11.74
CA SER A 19 -51.02 4.99 10.39
C SER A 19 -49.94 5.09 9.31
N THR A 20 -49.93 4.07 8.47
CA THR A 20 -49.40 4.00 7.10
C THR A 20 -49.76 5.23 6.26
N LEU A 21 -48.77 5.92 5.69
CA LEU A 21 -48.98 6.75 4.49
C LEU A 21 -47.78 6.72 3.53
N GLN A 22 -48.12 6.35 2.31
CA GLN A 22 -47.41 6.36 1.05
C GLN A 22 -46.95 7.79 0.68
N ALA A 23 -45.75 7.95 0.09
CA ALA A 23 -45.39 9.17 -0.60
C ALA A 23 -44.60 8.88 -1.88
N ALA A 24 -45.12 9.43 -2.97
CA ALA A 24 -44.75 9.23 -4.36
C ALA A 24 -43.41 9.88 -4.75
N TRP A 25 -42.76 9.33 -5.78
CA TRP A 25 -41.60 9.92 -6.44
C TRP A 25 -42.02 11.05 -7.38
N PRO A 26 -41.27 12.18 -7.45
CA PRO A 26 -41.49 13.20 -8.46
C PRO A 26 -40.88 12.78 -9.82
N PRO A 27 -41.47 13.21 -10.96
CA PRO A 27 -40.93 12.90 -12.27
C PRO A 27 -39.74 13.82 -12.57
N VAL A 28 -38.58 13.24 -12.85
CA VAL A 28 -37.43 14.01 -13.35
C VAL A 28 -37.60 14.24 -14.84
N VAL A 29 -37.66 15.53 -15.15
CA VAL A 29 -37.77 16.16 -16.47
C VAL A 29 -36.70 15.66 -17.44
N SER A 30 -37.17 15.33 -18.65
CA SER A 30 -36.36 15.09 -19.85
C SER A 30 -35.75 16.41 -20.31
N ALA A 31 -34.42 16.48 -20.38
CA ALA A 31 -33.69 17.60 -20.98
C ALA A 31 -32.48 17.08 -21.77
N ASN A 32 -32.67 17.07 -23.09
CA ASN A 32 -31.71 17.34 -24.16
C ASN A 32 -30.37 16.57 -24.20
N GLN A 33 -30.29 15.69 -25.21
CA GLN A 33 -29.07 15.14 -25.79
C GLN A 33 -28.04 16.25 -26.12
N LEU A 34 -26.79 16.06 -25.68
CA LEU A 34 -25.63 16.75 -26.25
C LEU A 34 -25.05 15.89 -27.40
N PRO A 35 -24.59 16.49 -28.51
CA PRO A 35 -24.02 15.73 -29.62
C PRO A 35 -22.67 15.12 -29.26
N PHE A 36 -22.50 13.84 -29.63
CA PHE A 36 -21.23 13.12 -29.58
C PHE A 36 -20.16 13.87 -30.36
N ALA A 37 -19.22 14.48 -29.64
CA ALA A 37 -17.95 14.91 -30.21
C ALA A 37 -17.14 13.65 -30.55
N ILE A 38 -16.97 13.40 -31.85
CA ILE A 38 -16.02 12.41 -32.37
C ILE A 38 -14.61 12.86 -31.96
N SER A 39 -14.04 12.18 -30.97
CA SER A 39 -12.62 12.31 -30.64
C SER A 39 -11.78 11.52 -31.66
N LYS A 40 -10.72 12.17 -32.15
CA LYS A 40 -9.70 11.61 -33.05
C LYS A 40 -9.18 10.25 -32.54
N PRO A 41 -8.82 9.32 -33.44
CA PRO A 41 -8.34 8.01 -33.04
C PRO A 41 -7.04 8.15 -32.25
N ASN A 42 -7.11 7.66 -31.01
CA ASN A 42 -5.97 7.53 -30.11
C ASN A 42 -4.84 6.76 -30.80
N SER A 43 -3.60 7.12 -30.43
CA SER A 43 -2.36 6.40 -30.75
C SER A 43 -2.55 4.88 -30.61
N PRO A 44 -1.83 4.07 -31.42
CA PRO A 44 -2.06 2.63 -31.45
C PRO A 44 -1.94 2.09 -30.03
N ARG A 45 -3.05 1.52 -29.54
CA ARG A 45 -3.06 0.75 -28.29
C ARG A 45 -1.93 -0.28 -28.44
N SER A 46 -0.86 -0.09 -27.68
CA SER A 46 0.12 -1.16 -27.44
C SER A 46 -0.67 -2.44 -27.18
N LEU A 47 -0.30 -3.56 -27.79
CA LEU A 47 -1.00 -4.83 -27.57
C LEU A 47 -0.95 -5.14 -26.07
N ILE A 48 -2.06 -4.87 -25.40
CA ILE A 48 -2.29 -5.23 -24.00
C ILE A 48 -2.90 -6.62 -24.04
N ASP A 49 -2.33 -7.54 -23.27
CA ASP A 49 -2.87 -8.89 -23.08
C ASP A 49 -4.39 -8.82 -22.81
N PRO A 50 -5.23 -9.59 -23.52
CA PRO A 50 -6.65 -9.70 -23.25
C PRO A 50 -7.01 -9.86 -21.77
N LEU A 51 -6.20 -10.60 -21.00
CA LEU A 51 -6.43 -10.81 -19.56
C LEU A 51 -6.11 -9.57 -18.71
N ALA A 52 -5.33 -8.63 -19.25
CA ALA A 52 -4.90 -7.41 -18.58
C ALA A 52 -5.72 -6.17 -18.97
N GLN A 53 -6.73 -6.31 -19.83
CA GLN A 53 -7.51 -5.17 -20.33
C GLN A 53 -8.33 -4.47 -19.25
N ASP A 54 -8.83 -5.23 -18.27
CA ASP A 54 -9.64 -4.70 -17.17
C ASP A 54 -8.79 -4.02 -16.07
N LEU A 55 -7.46 -4.18 -16.10
CA LEU A 55 -6.56 -3.59 -15.12
C LEU A 55 -6.20 -2.15 -15.49
N ASP A 56 -6.25 -1.29 -14.47
CA ASP A 56 -5.78 0.08 -14.58
C ASP A 56 -4.25 0.11 -14.86
N TYR A 57 -3.81 1.25 -15.37
CA TYR A 57 -2.41 1.43 -15.77
C TYR A 57 -1.43 1.18 -14.61
N ARG A 58 -1.77 1.56 -13.37
CA ARG A 58 -0.86 1.39 -12.22
C ARG A 58 -0.72 -0.08 -11.87
N SER A 59 -1.83 -0.83 -11.78
CA SER A 59 -1.77 -2.27 -11.51
C SER A 59 -0.95 -3.01 -12.56
N ARG A 60 -1.10 -2.69 -13.86
CA ARG A 60 -0.27 -3.27 -14.92
C ARG A 60 1.21 -2.93 -14.79
N ARG A 61 1.54 -1.69 -14.41
CA ARG A 61 2.92 -1.30 -14.11
C ARG A 61 3.48 -2.11 -12.96
N TYR A 62 2.73 -2.31 -11.88
CA TYR A 62 3.18 -3.10 -10.73
C TYR A 62 3.36 -4.58 -11.06
N LEU A 63 2.46 -5.17 -11.86
CA LEU A 63 2.62 -6.55 -12.33
C LEU A 63 3.88 -6.72 -13.19
N ASN A 64 4.13 -5.80 -14.12
CA ASN A 64 5.34 -5.84 -14.93
C ASN A 64 6.60 -5.67 -14.08
N TYR A 65 6.59 -4.73 -13.13
CA TYR A 65 7.69 -4.51 -12.21
C TYR A 65 7.92 -5.71 -11.27
N PHE A 66 6.84 -6.36 -10.85
CA PHE A 66 6.91 -7.57 -10.05
C PHE A 66 7.69 -8.65 -10.78
N ALA A 67 7.33 -8.89 -12.05
CA ALA A 67 8.01 -9.84 -12.92
C ALA A 67 9.50 -9.47 -13.05
N SER A 68 9.83 -8.23 -13.35
CA SER A 68 11.22 -7.85 -13.63
C SER A 68 12.09 -7.86 -12.37
N ASP A 69 11.67 -7.20 -11.29
CA ASP A 69 12.57 -6.79 -10.20
C ASP A 69 12.26 -7.43 -8.85
N VAL A 70 11.05 -7.94 -8.67
CA VAL A 70 10.59 -8.38 -7.34
C VAL A 70 10.67 -9.89 -7.19
N CYS A 71 10.27 -10.67 -8.21
CA CYS A 71 10.28 -12.14 -8.17
C CYS A 71 11.67 -12.71 -7.80
N ARG A 72 12.75 -12.06 -8.22
CA ARG A 72 14.13 -12.45 -7.93
C ARG A 72 14.49 -12.41 -6.43
N ASN A 73 13.75 -11.65 -5.63
CA ASN A 73 13.96 -11.57 -4.18
C ASN A 73 13.28 -12.72 -3.41
N PHE A 74 12.45 -13.52 -4.09
CA PHE A 74 11.69 -14.61 -3.48
C PHE A 74 12.29 -16.00 -3.75
N VAL A 75 13.36 -16.07 -4.55
CA VAL A 75 14.07 -17.31 -4.89
C VAL A 75 15.55 -17.16 -4.56
N LEU A 76 16.22 -18.27 -4.24
CA LEU A 76 17.65 -18.26 -3.97
C LEU A 76 18.47 -18.02 -5.25
N TYR A 77 18.02 -18.61 -6.36
CA TYR A 77 18.61 -18.44 -7.69
C TYR A 77 17.49 -18.09 -8.67
N ASP A 78 17.57 -16.90 -9.29
CA ASP A 78 16.60 -16.50 -10.33
C ASP A 78 17.10 -16.97 -11.70
N THR A 79 16.70 -18.18 -12.08
CA THR A 79 16.90 -18.74 -13.42
C THR A 79 15.78 -18.28 -14.35
N PRO A 80 16.10 -17.84 -15.59
CA PRO A 80 15.07 -17.48 -16.57
C PRO A 80 14.12 -18.67 -16.80
N ASN A 81 12.81 -18.41 -16.72
CA ASN A 81 11.73 -19.41 -16.87
C ASN A 81 11.62 -20.48 -15.77
N ASP A 82 12.34 -20.34 -14.66
CA ASP A 82 12.32 -21.30 -13.55
C ASP A 82 12.16 -20.56 -12.20
N ASN A 83 11.30 -19.55 -12.21
CA ASN A 83 10.90 -18.81 -11.02
C ASN A 83 9.40 -18.95 -10.81
N PRO A 84 8.94 -19.72 -9.81
CA PRO A 84 7.52 -20.01 -9.60
C PRO A 84 6.70 -18.76 -9.25
N PHE A 85 7.34 -17.69 -8.75
CA PHE A 85 6.66 -16.43 -8.49
C PHE A 85 6.25 -15.70 -9.78
N ARG A 86 6.91 -15.98 -10.92
CA ARG A 86 6.50 -15.42 -12.22
C ARG A 86 5.19 -16.07 -12.71
N ASP A 87 4.97 -17.34 -12.40
CA ASP A 87 3.74 -18.06 -12.78
C ASP A 87 2.52 -17.54 -12.01
N LEU A 88 2.72 -17.02 -10.79
CA LEU A 88 1.67 -16.35 -10.01
C LEU A 88 1.02 -15.17 -10.75
N ILE A 89 1.73 -14.53 -11.67
CA ILE A 89 1.22 -13.38 -12.44
C ILE A 89 0.04 -13.79 -13.31
N ALA A 90 0.11 -14.97 -13.95
CA ALA A 90 -0.98 -15.48 -14.77
C ALA A 90 -2.24 -15.73 -13.92
N MET A 91 -2.07 -16.23 -12.70
CA MET A 91 -3.17 -16.47 -11.76
C MET A 91 -3.71 -15.18 -11.13
N ALA A 92 -2.89 -14.13 -11.04
CA ALA A 92 -3.29 -12.85 -10.46
C ALA A 92 -4.51 -12.24 -11.19
N TYR A 93 -4.64 -12.46 -12.50
CA TYR A 93 -5.78 -11.96 -13.27
C TYR A 93 -7.12 -12.58 -12.84
N GLN A 94 -7.09 -13.78 -12.27
CA GLN A 94 -8.29 -14.54 -11.88
C GLN A 94 -8.53 -14.52 -10.36
N GLN A 95 -7.50 -14.22 -9.58
CA GLN A 95 -7.51 -14.27 -8.12
C GLN A 95 -7.25 -12.88 -7.52
N PRO A 96 -8.31 -12.13 -7.13
CA PRO A 96 -8.15 -10.78 -6.60
C PRO A 96 -7.25 -10.70 -5.36
N ILE A 97 -7.29 -11.72 -4.51
CA ILE A 97 -6.45 -11.82 -3.31
C ILE A 97 -4.96 -11.85 -3.69
N LEU A 98 -4.60 -12.65 -4.69
CA LEU A 98 -3.23 -12.79 -5.19
C LEU A 98 -2.77 -11.51 -5.88
N LEU A 99 -3.64 -10.90 -6.70
CA LEU A 99 -3.36 -9.63 -7.35
C LEU A 99 -3.01 -8.52 -6.35
N GLN A 100 -3.79 -8.38 -5.28
CA GLN A 100 -3.51 -7.36 -4.26
C GLN A 100 -2.20 -7.63 -3.52
N ALA A 101 -1.85 -8.90 -3.25
CA ALA A 101 -0.58 -9.25 -2.63
C ALA A 101 0.62 -8.92 -3.54
N ILE A 102 0.52 -9.25 -4.83
CA ILE A 102 1.56 -8.91 -5.82
C ILE A 102 1.73 -7.40 -5.94
N ILE A 103 0.64 -6.64 -6.08
CA ILE A 103 0.67 -5.18 -6.15
C ILE A 103 1.30 -4.59 -4.89
N ALA A 104 0.95 -5.10 -3.70
CA ALA A 104 1.50 -4.63 -2.44
C ALA A 104 3.03 -4.75 -2.42
N SER A 105 3.56 -5.93 -2.70
CA SER A 105 5.01 -6.19 -2.69
C SER A 105 5.74 -5.40 -3.78
N ALA A 106 5.15 -5.29 -4.97
CA ALA A 106 5.75 -4.54 -6.08
C ALA A 106 5.77 -3.03 -5.84
N ALA A 107 4.67 -2.47 -5.35
CA ALA A 107 4.57 -1.05 -5.05
C ALA A 107 5.51 -0.66 -3.90
N LEU A 108 5.63 -1.50 -2.87
CA LEU A 108 6.59 -1.29 -1.78
C LEU A 108 8.03 -1.31 -2.30
N HIS A 109 8.41 -2.35 -3.04
CA HIS A 109 9.76 -2.47 -3.60
C HIS A 109 10.09 -1.29 -4.51
N MET A 110 9.15 -0.88 -5.36
CA MET A 110 9.30 0.29 -6.24
C MET A 110 9.46 1.59 -5.44
N SER A 111 8.70 1.76 -4.36
CA SER A 111 8.83 2.92 -3.47
C SER A 111 10.22 2.98 -2.83
N ASN A 112 10.74 1.84 -2.38
CA ASN A 112 12.08 1.74 -1.80
C ASN A 112 13.16 2.06 -2.84
N ALA A 113 13.03 1.59 -4.07
CA ALA A 113 13.96 1.90 -5.16
C ALA A 113 14.00 3.40 -5.49
N TYR A 114 12.86 4.10 -5.49
CA TYR A 114 12.81 5.55 -5.72
C TYR A 114 13.49 6.36 -4.60
N GLN A 115 13.42 5.91 -3.35
CA GLN A 115 14.15 6.57 -2.25
C GLN A 115 15.66 6.44 -2.42
N GLN A 116 16.17 5.24 -2.72
CA GLN A 116 17.61 5.01 -2.87
C GLN A 116 18.21 5.86 -4.00
N SER A 117 17.49 6.03 -5.11
CA SER A 117 17.92 6.89 -6.22
C SER A 117 17.97 8.37 -5.84
N SER A 118 17.05 8.85 -5.00
CA SER A 118 17.03 10.26 -4.58
C SER A 118 18.05 10.57 -3.47
N SER A 119 18.27 9.64 -2.53
CA SER A 119 19.31 9.77 -1.51
C SER A 119 20.71 9.73 -2.11
N SER A 120 20.98 8.85 -3.09
CA SER A 120 22.29 8.76 -3.76
C SER A 120 22.65 10.05 -4.50
N LEU A 121 21.66 10.72 -5.10
CA LEU A 121 21.87 12.00 -5.78
C LEU A 121 22.22 13.14 -4.81
N SER A 122 21.64 13.14 -3.60
CA SER A 122 21.98 14.13 -2.55
C SER A 122 23.40 13.97 -1.99
N ILE A 123 23.95 12.76 -1.98
CA ILE A 123 25.32 12.53 -1.48
C ILE A 123 26.35 13.07 -2.48
N LEU A 124 26.09 12.94 -3.79
CA LEU A 124 27.01 13.43 -4.82
C LEU A 124 27.06 14.97 -4.91
N THR A 125 25.94 15.64 -4.63
CA THR A 125 25.86 17.12 -4.67
C THR A 125 26.51 17.79 -3.47
N THR A 126 26.74 17.07 -2.37
CA THR A 126 27.39 17.62 -1.17
C THR A 126 28.92 17.74 -1.31
N ARG A 127 29.54 17.05 -2.28
CA ARG A 127 30.99 17.15 -2.54
C ARG A 127 31.38 18.14 -3.65
N ALA A 128 30.42 18.69 -4.38
CA ALA A 128 30.66 19.66 -5.46
C ALA A 128 30.09 21.04 -5.10
N SER A 129 30.52 21.59 -3.96
CA SER A 129 30.14 22.93 -3.52
C SER A 129 31.33 23.64 -2.89
N THR A 130 32.27 24.07 -3.74
CA THR A 130 33.03 25.29 -3.51
C THR A 130 32.70 26.24 -4.65
N GLN A 131 31.90 27.24 -4.30
CA GLN A 131 31.62 28.49 -5.01
C GLN A 131 30.56 28.46 -6.13
N GLY A 132 29.45 29.16 -5.85
CA GLY A 132 28.75 29.99 -6.83
C GLY A 132 27.54 29.37 -7.56
N SER A 133 26.37 29.74 -7.06
CA SER A 133 25.16 30.06 -7.84
C SER A 133 24.16 28.97 -8.27
N THR A 134 22.90 29.34 -7.99
CA THR A 134 21.61 28.94 -8.58
C THR A 134 21.18 27.48 -8.48
N SER A 135 20.25 27.26 -7.54
CA SER A 135 19.15 26.30 -7.57
C SER A 135 18.79 25.83 -8.99
N LEU A 136 19.41 24.74 -9.42
CA LEU A 136 18.93 23.96 -10.56
C LEU A 136 17.92 22.96 -10.00
N ALA A 137 16.65 23.32 -10.17
CA ALA A 137 15.52 22.45 -9.93
C ALA A 137 15.81 21.08 -10.54
N SER A 138 15.61 20.04 -9.74
CA SER A 138 15.55 18.63 -10.12
C SER A 138 14.42 18.42 -11.13
N SER A 139 14.67 18.82 -12.37
CA SER A 139 13.83 18.66 -13.53
C SER A 139 14.67 17.99 -14.61
N LEU A 140 14.76 16.66 -14.58
CA LEU A 140 15.13 15.92 -15.79
C LEU A 140 14.24 14.67 -15.92
N SER A 141 13.48 14.67 -17.03
CA SER A 141 12.58 13.64 -17.56
C SER A 141 11.15 13.58 -16.99
N ILE A 142 10.36 14.60 -17.33
CA ILE A 142 8.90 14.56 -17.34
C ILE A 142 8.46 13.72 -18.55
N GLY A 143 8.32 12.42 -18.35
CA GLY A 143 7.41 11.59 -19.15
C GLY A 143 6.02 11.57 -18.48
N PRO A 144 4.90 11.36 -19.20
CA PRO A 144 3.57 11.69 -18.69
C PRO A 144 3.04 10.84 -17.50
N TYR A 145 3.86 9.99 -16.87
CA TYR A 145 3.39 8.98 -15.91
C TYR A 145 4.38 8.62 -14.77
N THR A 146 5.30 9.48 -14.35
CA THR A 146 6.20 9.14 -13.22
C THR A 146 5.44 9.29 -11.89
N THR A 147 5.03 8.16 -11.29
CA THR A 147 4.38 8.11 -9.97
C THR A 147 5.38 8.51 -8.90
N SER A 148 5.00 9.45 -8.04
CA SER A 148 5.86 9.93 -6.96
C SER A 148 6.03 8.87 -5.86
N HIS A 149 7.13 8.92 -5.12
CA HIS A 149 7.39 8.04 -3.97
C HIS A 149 6.20 7.88 -3.00
N PRO A 150 5.58 8.97 -2.47
CA PRO A 150 4.47 8.84 -1.53
C PRO A 150 3.26 8.11 -2.14
N GLU A 151 3.01 8.26 -3.44
CA GLU A 151 1.93 7.55 -4.12
C GLU A 151 2.20 6.04 -4.17
N THR A 152 3.43 5.63 -4.51
CA THR A 152 3.76 4.19 -4.59
C THR A 152 3.74 3.49 -3.24
N PHE A 153 4.21 4.15 -2.18
CA PHE A 153 4.14 3.59 -0.83
C PHE A 153 2.69 3.51 -0.33
N HIS A 154 1.87 4.52 -0.63
CA HIS A 154 0.44 4.50 -0.30
C HIS A 154 -0.32 3.39 -1.05
N ASP A 155 -0.03 3.21 -2.34
CA ASP A 155 -0.59 2.13 -3.14
C ASP A 155 -0.20 0.75 -2.56
N ALA A 156 1.03 0.61 -2.06
CA ALA A 156 1.50 -0.60 -1.39
C ALA A 156 0.69 -0.92 -0.11
N LEU A 157 0.52 0.05 0.78
CA LEU A 157 -0.24 -0.12 2.01
C LEU A 157 -1.72 -0.43 1.75
N ARG A 158 -2.33 0.26 0.78
CA ARG A 158 -3.72 0.02 0.37
C ARG A 158 -3.90 -1.40 -0.17
N ALA A 159 -2.99 -1.86 -1.03
CA ALA A 159 -3.04 -3.19 -1.60
C ALA A 159 -2.83 -4.27 -0.52
N LYS A 160 -1.88 -4.08 0.40
CA LYS A 160 -1.67 -4.97 1.56
C LYS A 160 -2.94 -5.11 2.40
N GLN A 161 -3.57 -3.99 2.74
CA GLN A 161 -4.82 -4.01 3.50
C GLN A 161 -5.91 -4.82 2.76
N ARG A 162 -6.08 -4.58 1.46
CA ARG A 162 -7.05 -5.32 0.64
C ARG A 162 -6.75 -6.83 0.59
N ALA A 163 -5.47 -7.19 0.41
CA ALA A 163 -5.04 -8.59 0.43
C ALA A 163 -5.39 -9.27 1.76
N LEU A 164 -5.13 -8.61 2.90
CA LEU A 164 -5.47 -9.12 4.23
C LEU A 164 -6.98 -9.26 4.44
N CYS A 165 -7.78 -8.30 3.98
CA CYS A 165 -9.24 -8.41 4.05
C CYS A 165 -9.76 -9.59 3.23
N LEU A 166 -9.27 -9.75 2.00
CA LEU A 166 -9.65 -10.87 1.13
C LEU A 166 -9.18 -12.22 1.71
N LEU A 167 -7.97 -12.28 2.28
CA LEU A 167 -7.44 -13.46 2.95
C LEU A 167 -8.29 -13.87 4.16
N LYS A 168 -8.71 -12.90 4.97
CA LYS A 168 -9.62 -13.14 6.09
C LYS A 168 -10.94 -13.74 5.59
N SER A 169 -11.58 -13.13 4.60
CA SER A 169 -12.85 -13.61 4.04
C SER A 169 -12.73 -14.99 3.38
N ALA A 170 -11.58 -15.28 2.76
CA ALA A 170 -11.25 -16.59 2.20
C ALA A 170 -11.14 -17.65 3.29
N LEU A 171 -10.45 -17.34 4.40
CA LEU A 171 -10.24 -18.26 5.50
C LEU A 171 -11.54 -18.53 6.30
N GLU A 172 -12.44 -17.55 6.38
CA GLU A 172 -13.77 -17.72 6.99
C GLU A 172 -14.70 -18.61 6.13
N ASN A 173 -14.43 -18.75 4.82
CA ASN A 173 -15.18 -19.56 3.86
C ASN A 173 -14.30 -20.65 3.25
N THR A 174 -13.81 -21.57 4.10
CA THR A 174 -12.81 -22.62 3.78
C THR A 174 -13.14 -23.57 2.62
N ALA A 175 -14.36 -23.52 2.06
CA ALA A 175 -14.81 -24.42 1.01
C ALA A 175 -14.45 -23.99 -0.44
N SER A 176 -13.86 -22.79 -0.65
CA SER A 176 -13.80 -22.16 -1.98
C SER A 176 -12.40 -21.79 -2.48
N VAL A 177 -11.45 -21.48 -1.59
CA VAL A 177 -10.16 -20.91 -2.00
C VAL A 177 -9.08 -21.99 -2.06
N ASP A 178 -8.33 -21.98 -3.16
CA ASP A 178 -7.19 -22.86 -3.40
C ASP A 178 -6.12 -22.66 -2.31
N VAL A 179 -5.65 -23.78 -1.74
CA VAL A 179 -4.60 -23.81 -0.71
C VAL A 179 -3.31 -23.19 -1.25
N ASP A 180 -2.98 -23.45 -2.51
CA ASP A 180 -1.74 -22.96 -3.13
C ASP A 180 -1.80 -21.45 -3.36
N VAL A 181 -2.96 -20.92 -3.75
CA VAL A 181 -3.19 -19.47 -3.85
C VAL A 181 -3.07 -18.81 -2.47
N THR A 182 -3.62 -19.46 -1.44
CA THR A 182 -3.53 -18.98 -0.05
C THR A 182 -2.07 -18.94 0.42
N LEU A 183 -1.31 -20.01 0.17
CA LEU A 183 0.12 -20.09 0.48
C LEU A 183 0.91 -19.00 -0.25
N ALA A 184 0.67 -18.82 -1.55
CA ALA A 184 1.32 -17.78 -2.35
C ALA A 184 1.06 -16.38 -1.78
N VAL A 185 -0.19 -16.07 -1.40
CA VAL A 185 -0.55 -14.80 -0.77
C VAL A 185 0.19 -14.61 0.55
N VAL A 186 0.24 -15.62 1.41
CA VAL A 186 0.96 -15.55 2.69
C VAL A 186 2.45 -15.32 2.47
N LEU A 187 3.08 -16.03 1.54
CA LEU A 187 4.51 -15.85 1.21
C LEU A 187 4.79 -14.43 0.69
N LEU A 188 3.92 -13.88 -0.16
CA LEU A 188 4.04 -12.52 -0.67
C LEU A 188 3.88 -11.48 0.45
N LEU A 189 2.97 -11.69 1.39
CA LEU A 189 2.79 -10.81 2.55
C LEU A 189 3.96 -10.87 3.53
N ILE A 190 4.55 -12.05 3.75
CA ILE A 190 5.82 -12.17 4.49
C ILE A 190 6.92 -11.40 3.75
N GLY A 191 7.03 -11.58 2.44
CA GLY A 191 7.96 -10.82 1.61
C GLY A 191 7.76 -9.31 1.71
N PHE A 192 6.51 -8.83 1.79
CA PHE A 192 6.22 -7.43 2.07
C PHE A 192 6.85 -6.98 3.38
N GLU A 193 6.63 -7.71 4.48
CA GLU A 193 7.20 -7.33 5.79
C GLU A 193 8.73 -7.35 5.76
N LEU A 194 9.35 -8.26 5.01
CA LEU A 194 10.81 -8.31 4.86
C LEU A 194 11.33 -7.11 4.06
N ILE A 195 10.67 -6.75 2.95
CA ILE A 195 11.00 -5.59 2.15
C ILE A 195 10.80 -4.28 2.95
N ASP A 196 9.77 -4.21 3.80
CA ASP A 196 9.52 -3.06 4.66
C ASP A 196 10.49 -3.01 5.86
N SER A 197 10.87 -4.16 6.42
CA SER A 197 11.81 -4.24 7.54
C SER A 197 13.21 -3.75 7.18
N GLY A 198 13.63 -3.91 5.92
CA GLY A 198 14.87 -3.33 5.39
C GLY A 198 14.92 -1.79 5.42
N ARG A 199 13.76 -1.15 5.65
CA ARG A 199 13.60 0.30 5.83
C ARG A 199 13.79 0.75 7.27
N SER A 200 13.80 -0.18 8.23
CA SER A 200 13.72 0.17 9.65
C SER A 200 14.92 1.06 10.04
N PRO A 201 14.71 2.15 10.78
CA PRO A 201 15.74 3.05 11.28
C PRO A 201 16.73 2.41 12.27
N TRP A 202 16.87 1.08 12.28
CA TRP A 202 17.83 0.32 13.07
C TRP A 202 19.25 0.89 12.92
N VAL A 203 19.63 1.37 11.74
CA VAL A 203 20.92 2.04 11.52
C VAL A 203 21.05 3.29 12.40
N PHE A 204 19.99 4.09 12.52
CA PHE A 204 19.98 5.27 13.38
C PHE A 204 19.97 4.91 14.87
N HIS A 205 19.28 3.82 15.25
CA HIS A 205 19.32 3.30 16.62
C HIS A 205 20.69 2.73 16.99
N ILE A 206 21.35 2.01 16.09
CA ILE A 206 22.71 1.47 16.26
C ILE A 206 23.73 2.62 16.31
N ASN A 207 23.63 3.61 15.41
CA ASN A 207 24.49 4.79 15.44
C ASN A 207 24.29 5.63 16.71
N GLY A 208 23.04 5.75 17.18
CA GLY A 208 22.73 6.39 18.46
C GLY A 208 23.32 5.64 19.65
N ALA A 209 23.15 4.32 19.70
CA ALA A 209 23.72 3.45 20.73
C ALA A 209 25.26 3.53 20.75
N ARG A 210 25.90 3.48 19.57
CA ARG A 210 27.34 3.68 19.41
C ARG A 210 27.81 5.02 20.00
N THR A 211 27.15 6.11 19.62
CA THR A 211 27.49 7.47 20.10
C THR A 211 27.39 7.57 21.63
N ILE A 212 26.39 6.93 22.23
CA ILE A 212 26.21 6.87 23.69
C ILE A 212 27.36 6.09 24.33
N ILE A 213 27.71 4.92 23.79
CA ILE A 213 28.79 4.06 24.30
C ILE A 213 30.15 4.77 24.20
N GLU A 214 30.46 5.40 23.07
CA GLU A 214 31.70 6.16 22.89
C GLU A 214 31.85 7.29 23.92
N LYS A 215 30.75 8.02 24.20
CA LYS A 215 30.74 9.04 25.25
C LYS A 215 30.90 8.43 26.64
N LEU A 216 30.19 7.36 26.96
CA LEU A 216 30.30 6.71 28.27
C LEU A 216 31.70 6.15 28.54
N ILE A 217 32.39 5.62 27.52
CA ILE A 217 33.78 5.16 27.61
C ILE A 217 34.75 6.34 27.80
N ALA A 218 34.52 7.46 27.13
CA ALA A 218 35.35 8.66 27.27
C ALA A 218 35.22 9.35 28.65
N PHE A 219 34.10 9.16 29.36
CA PHE A 219 33.81 9.80 30.65
C PHE A 219 34.19 8.97 31.90
N GLY A 220 34.73 7.75 31.78
CA GLY A 220 35.19 7.01 32.96
C GLY A 220 35.97 5.72 32.67
N PRO A 221 37.12 5.48 33.35
CA PRO A 221 37.79 4.19 33.30
C PRO A 221 37.13 3.24 34.31
N GLU A 222 36.13 2.47 33.88
CA GLU A 222 35.50 1.45 34.74
C GLU A 222 35.83 0.01 34.33
N LYS A 223 35.98 -0.82 35.38
CA LYS A 223 36.45 -2.22 35.37
C LYS A 223 35.65 -3.11 34.42
N ALA A 224 36.35 -4.08 33.83
CA ALA A 224 35.79 -5.07 32.93
C ALA A 224 34.71 -5.94 33.61
N THR A 225 33.56 -6.06 32.96
CA THR A 225 32.41 -6.87 33.38
C THR A 225 32.16 -7.93 32.31
N ALA A 226 31.45 -9.02 32.63
CA ALA A 226 31.18 -10.14 31.70
C ALA A 226 30.59 -9.73 30.32
N LEU A 227 29.97 -8.55 30.19
CA LEU A 227 29.41 -8.03 28.94
C LEU A 227 30.36 -7.08 28.17
N SER A 228 31.59 -6.88 28.66
CA SER A 228 32.63 -6.06 28.01
C SER A 228 32.93 -6.41 26.55
N PRO A 229 32.86 -7.69 26.10
CA PRO A 229 33.12 -8.03 24.69
C PRO A 229 32.14 -7.39 23.69
N LEU A 230 30.93 -7.02 24.11
CA LEU A 230 29.97 -6.36 23.22
C LEU A 230 30.40 -4.94 22.83
N ARG A 231 31.35 -4.34 23.56
CA ARG A 231 31.88 -3.01 23.27
C ARG A 231 32.86 -2.99 22.09
N SER A 232 33.40 -4.14 21.68
CA SER A 232 34.38 -4.25 20.58
C SER A 232 33.78 -4.68 19.24
N CYS A 233 32.47 -4.92 19.18
CA CYS A 233 31.80 -5.43 17.98
C CYS A 233 31.29 -4.34 17.02
N PHE A 234 31.56 -3.06 17.29
CA PHE A 234 31.05 -1.91 16.54
C PHE A 234 32.12 -0.85 16.29
#